data_AF-A0A2W6DGN5-F1
#
_entry.id   AF-A0A2W6DGN5-F1
#
_cell.length_a   1.000
_cell.length_b   1.000
_cell.length_c   1.000
_cell.angle_alpha   90.00
_cell.angle_beta   90.00
_cell.angle_gamma   90.00
#
_symmetry.space_group_name_H-M   'P 1'
#
loop_
_entity.id
_entity.type
_entity.pdbx_description
1 polymer ?
#
loop_
_entity_poly.entity_id
_entity_poly.type
_entity_poly.pdbx_seq_one_letter_code
_entity_poly.pdbx_strand_id
1 'polypeptide(L)'
;MSGPNSRIYLHYLDRELNEALDVRPDKTKIISTTRTLVLGTDARLYSAISGLYENSALDAESFSEFEHMLAIGELEAISHQHTRGEFLEARQSLYQHDAQRYPNYFTAAGDSLIGIKPTIEKSGGTTSRLASEMFGWASRLATENQDYVPVSRIIAPSVVTALSRRENEAITYAYFRKHMGTLVERPSVEYTVRRRISEEFTKDYLRVFDADLATGVSGGLDRFDRLARSFPAYDVPLLGLVLYLSGLRALLDPVTTRSSRWSAYVEARPDLEHSLLAGTIQCLLLAMNEVNPSPVQFDQSEWRRQSTVRDCLRTALVKVARQYGNQDDVTGEHPTEVFQRAHKYLSGLASRLDAVTPGFWSAYEVARSQMMPQSVDVLLVTAVDIEADTLAEELGAAGLGSGRREFGATGINSYYFYGPVGGATIATIRSSMGSGGSGGSHQAVADAIHDLKPSSVIAVGIAFGIDGSKTPLGTVLISNRVFEYEPQRISTVGDNRVEVRPRGPSSEASPRLLDRFRGARLHGAGIQTKEGIVLSGAKLIDNVDYRNELLSLVPEAIGGEMEGAGLWAAAARRHVDWIIAKAVCDFADGRKKVNKAVRQKIAARNAALAVIHVLQSGGLHQFGS
;
A
#
# COMPACT_ATOMS: atom_id res chain seq x y z
N MET A 1 -4.69 -10.40 -2.67
CA MET A 1 -4.79 -9.01 -2.19
C MET A 1 -4.99 -8.12 -3.39
N SER A 2 -5.93 -7.19 -3.28
CA SER A 2 -6.28 -6.25 -4.34
C SER A 2 -5.08 -5.35 -4.66
N GLY A 3 -4.61 -5.35 -5.91
CA GLY A 3 -3.51 -4.50 -6.37
C GLY A 3 -3.97 -3.09 -6.77
N PRO A 4 -3.07 -2.21 -7.23
CA PRO A 4 -3.33 -0.80 -7.56
C PRO A 4 -4.33 -0.54 -8.71
N ASN A 5 -4.98 -1.59 -9.26
CA ASN A 5 -6.03 -1.50 -10.29
C ASN A 5 -7.39 -2.04 -9.81
N SER A 6 -7.55 -2.17 -8.49
CA SER A 6 -8.76 -2.73 -7.88
C SER A 6 -9.97 -1.83 -8.12
N ARG A 7 -11.13 -2.47 -8.30
CA ARG A 7 -12.41 -1.79 -8.52
C ARG A 7 -13.49 -2.30 -7.58
N ILE A 8 -14.33 -1.38 -7.11
CA ILE A 8 -15.46 -1.68 -6.22
C ILE A 8 -16.77 -1.38 -6.94
N TYR A 9 -17.60 -2.41 -7.12
CA TYR A 9 -18.94 -2.26 -7.67
C TYR A 9 -19.91 -1.72 -6.62
N LEU A 10 -20.52 -0.58 -6.91
CA LEU A 10 -21.50 0.09 -6.05
C LEU A 10 -22.90 -0.54 -6.18
N HIS A 11 -23.00 -1.84 -5.87
CA HIS A 11 -24.24 -2.61 -5.97
C HIS A 11 -25.42 -2.00 -5.19
N TYR A 12 -25.16 -1.26 -4.11
CA TYR A 12 -26.20 -0.60 -3.32
C TYR A 12 -26.93 0.53 -4.06
N LEU A 13 -26.41 1.00 -5.20
CA LEU A 13 -27.10 1.95 -6.08
C LEU A 13 -28.17 1.28 -6.95
N ASP A 14 -28.15 -0.04 -7.09
CA ASP A 14 -29.08 -0.79 -7.96
C ASP A 14 -30.50 -0.79 -7.37
N ARG A 15 -31.44 -0.15 -8.08
CA ARG A 15 -32.85 -0.07 -7.68
C ARG A 15 -33.53 -1.44 -7.61
N GLU A 16 -33.29 -2.32 -8.58
CA GLU A 16 -33.92 -3.65 -8.64
C GLU A 16 -33.40 -4.55 -7.52
N LEU A 17 -32.13 -4.42 -7.15
CA LEU A 17 -31.55 -5.09 -5.99
C LEU A 17 -32.21 -4.64 -4.68
N ASN A 18 -32.40 -3.32 -4.49
CA ASN A 18 -33.08 -2.78 -3.31
C ASN A 18 -34.56 -3.22 -3.24
N GLU A 19 -35.29 -3.20 -4.36
CA GLU A 19 -36.66 -3.71 -4.45
C GLU A 19 -36.74 -5.21 -4.12
N ALA A 20 -35.78 -6.02 -4.59
CA ALA A 20 -35.73 -7.45 -4.32
C ALA A 20 -35.59 -7.81 -2.83
N LEU A 21 -35.16 -6.83 -2.02
CA LEU A 21 -34.97 -6.94 -0.58
C LEU A 21 -36.02 -6.17 0.23
N ASP A 22 -36.98 -5.50 -0.41
CA ASP A 22 -37.93 -4.58 0.23
C ASP A 22 -37.22 -3.45 1.00
N VAL A 23 -36.13 -2.94 0.43
CA VAL A 23 -35.28 -1.91 1.02
C VAL A 23 -35.59 -0.58 0.37
N ARG A 24 -35.87 0.42 1.20
CA ARG A 24 -35.95 1.80 0.75
C ARG A 24 -34.55 2.42 0.83
N PRO A 25 -33.96 2.85 -0.29
CA PRO A 25 -32.66 3.50 -0.26
C PRO A 25 -32.73 4.82 0.52
N ASP A 26 -31.70 5.13 1.29
CA ASP A 26 -31.60 6.34 2.12
C ASP A 26 -30.44 7.21 1.61
N LYS A 27 -30.71 8.48 1.33
CA LYS A 27 -29.73 9.44 0.76
C LYS A 27 -28.46 9.48 1.60
N THR A 28 -28.62 9.70 2.90
CA THR A 28 -27.49 9.87 3.83
C THR A 28 -26.63 8.62 3.87
N LYS A 29 -27.22 7.43 3.90
CA LYS A 29 -26.50 6.16 3.86
C LYS A 29 -25.78 5.92 2.53
N ILE A 30 -26.40 6.23 1.40
CA ILE A 30 -25.75 6.07 0.08
C ILE A 30 -24.51 6.98 -0.01
N ILE A 31 -24.65 8.26 0.34
CA ILE A 31 -23.54 9.20 0.27
C ILE A 31 -22.45 8.81 1.26
N SER A 32 -22.78 8.59 2.54
CA SER A 32 -21.77 8.22 3.54
C SER A 32 -21.06 6.91 3.23
N THR A 33 -21.76 5.92 2.66
CA THR A 33 -21.15 4.67 2.15
C THR A 33 -20.19 4.97 1.01
N THR A 34 -20.58 5.78 0.04
CA THR A 34 -19.74 6.17 -1.10
C THR A 34 -18.50 6.92 -0.61
N ARG A 35 -18.67 7.93 0.25
CA ARG A 35 -17.57 8.71 0.84
C ARG A 35 -16.61 7.85 1.66
N THR A 36 -17.13 6.86 2.39
CA THR A 36 -16.31 5.89 3.14
C THR A 36 -15.42 5.08 2.21
N LEU A 37 -15.94 4.63 1.07
CA LEU A 37 -15.15 3.89 0.08
C LEU A 37 -14.12 4.79 -0.61
N VAL A 38 -14.48 6.03 -0.94
CA VAL A 38 -13.54 7.00 -1.54
C VAL A 38 -12.37 7.30 -0.60
N LEU A 39 -12.64 7.62 0.67
CA LEU A 39 -11.56 7.96 1.62
C LEU A 39 -10.80 6.74 2.12
N GLY A 40 -11.49 5.62 2.37
CA GLY A 40 -10.93 4.44 3.02
C GLY A 40 -10.20 3.47 2.09
N THR A 41 -10.22 3.68 0.78
CA THR A 41 -9.64 2.77 -0.21
C THR A 41 -8.96 3.52 -1.35
N ASP A 42 -7.99 2.89 -2.00
CA ASP A 42 -7.36 3.34 -3.24
C ASP A 42 -8.09 2.79 -4.50
N ALA A 43 -9.10 1.94 -4.29
CA ALA A 43 -9.83 1.29 -5.37
C ALA A 43 -10.76 2.27 -6.11
N ARG A 44 -10.78 2.18 -7.44
CA ARG A 44 -11.73 2.95 -8.26
C ARG A 44 -13.15 2.45 -8.03
N LEU A 45 -14.11 3.36 -7.99
CA LEU A 45 -15.51 3.01 -7.83
C LEU A 45 -16.15 2.86 -9.20
N TYR A 46 -17.13 1.98 -9.34
CA TYR A 46 -17.94 1.93 -10.54
C TYR A 46 -19.35 1.43 -10.29
N SER A 47 -20.27 1.82 -11.17
CA SER A 47 -21.66 1.36 -11.16
C SER A 47 -22.19 1.17 -12.57
N ALA A 48 -23.33 0.48 -12.69
CA ALA A 48 -24.13 0.57 -13.89
C ALA A 48 -24.67 2.00 -14.02
N ILE A 49 -24.63 2.60 -15.22
CA ILE A 49 -25.19 3.94 -15.42
C ILE A 49 -26.68 4.02 -15.01
N SER A 50 -27.45 2.95 -15.21
CA SER A 50 -28.84 2.85 -14.77
C SER A 50 -28.99 2.88 -13.25
N GLY A 51 -27.99 2.40 -12.49
CA GLY A 51 -27.98 2.50 -11.03
C GLY A 51 -27.89 3.93 -10.53
N LEU A 52 -27.32 4.86 -11.31
CA LEU A 52 -27.33 6.29 -11.00
C LEU A 52 -28.64 6.93 -11.44
N TYR A 53 -29.10 6.65 -12.68
CA TYR A 53 -30.31 7.23 -13.24
C TYR A 53 -31.59 6.80 -12.51
N GLU A 54 -31.66 5.58 -12.00
CA GLU A 54 -32.89 5.03 -11.43
C GLU A 54 -32.95 5.17 -9.91
N ASN A 55 -31.91 5.69 -9.25
CA ASN A 55 -31.89 5.75 -7.80
C ASN A 55 -32.78 6.89 -7.27
N SER A 56 -33.95 6.52 -6.73
CA SER A 56 -34.95 7.48 -6.25
C SER A 56 -34.58 8.21 -4.96
N ALA A 57 -33.49 7.84 -4.28
CA ALA A 57 -33.04 8.52 -3.06
C ALA A 57 -32.07 9.67 -3.33
N LEU A 58 -31.52 9.76 -4.55
CA LEU A 58 -30.59 10.82 -4.93
C LEU A 58 -31.34 12.05 -5.45
N ASP A 59 -30.86 13.21 -5.05
CA ASP A 59 -31.32 14.53 -5.47
C ASP A 59 -30.21 15.28 -6.22
N ALA A 60 -30.51 16.50 -6.69
CA ALA A 60 -29.59 17.30 -7.51
C ALA A 60 -28.21 17.51 -6.85
N GLU A 61 -28.17 17.70 -5.53
CA GLU A 61 -26.91 17.86 -4.79
C GLU A 61 -26.09 16.57 -4.79
N SER A 62 -26.72 15.44 -4.46
CA SER A 62 -26.06 14.13 -4.52
C SER A 62 -25.53 13.83 -5.92
N PHE A 63 -26.33 14.12 -6.97
CA PHE A 63 -25.94 13.91 -8.35
C PHE A 63 -24.71 14.73 -8.74
N SER A 64 -24.59 15.96 -8.26
CA SER A 64 -23.41 16.79 -8.49
C SER A 64 -22.13 16.15 -7.92
N GLU A 65 -22.20 15.42 -6.80
CA GLU A 65 -21.04 14.69 -6.26
C GLU A 65 -20.66 13.51 -7.15
N PHE A 66 -21.64 12.72 -7.61
CA PHE A 66 -21.41 11.60 -8.53
C PHE A 66 -20.89 12.09 -9.89
N GLU A 67 -21.43 13.18 -10.43
CA GLU A 67 -20.98 13.83 -11.66
C GLU A 67 -19.53 14.31 -11.53
N HIS A 68 -19.18 14.95 -10.41
CA HIS A 68 -17.82 15.39 -10.16
C HIS A 68 -16.84 14.21 -10.13
N MET A 69 -17.16 13.12 -9.40
CA MET A 69 -16.34 11.90 -9.38
C MET A 69 -16.18 11.27 -10.77
N LEU A 70 -17.24 11.26 -11.59
CA LEU A 70 -17.18 10.80 -12.99
C LEU A 70 -16.27 11.70 -13.83
N ALA A 71 -16.32 13.02 -13.64
CA ALA A 71 -15.54 13.98 -14.39
C ALA A 71 -14.02 13.85 -14.17
N ILE A 72 -13.61 13.52 -12.94
CA ILE A 72 -12.19 13.34 -12.57
C ILE A 72 -11.72 11.88 -12.60
N GLY A 73 -12.61 10.92 -12.94
CA GLY A 73 -12.26 9.52 -13.13
C GLY A 73 -12.20 8.67 -11.85
N GLU A 74 -12.74 9.17 -10.74
CA GLU A 74 -12.83 8.47 -9.45
C GLU A 74 -14.06 7.55 -9.33
N LEU A 75 -15.04 7.78 -10.20
CA LEU A 75 -16.17 6.89 -10.45
C LEU A 75 -16.26 6.57 -11.94
N GLU A 76 -16.56 5.33 -12.27
CA GLU A 76 -16.81 4.87 -13.64
C GLU A 76 -18.29 4.45 -13.80
N ALA A 77 -18.96 4.89 -14.87
CA ALA A 77 -20.31 4.49 -15.23
C ALA A 77 -20.28 3.54 -16.43
N ILE A 78 -20.64 2.28 -16.19
CA ILE A 78 -20.70 1.24 -17.21
C ILE A 78 -22.02 1.29 -17.97
N SER A 79 -21.95 1.21 -19.30
CA SER A 79 -23.10 1.06 -20.19
C SER A 79 -22.78 0.18 -21.41
N HIS A 80 -23.80 -0.35 -22.07
CA HIS A 80 -23.68 -0.96 -23.41
C HIS A 80 -23.62 0.09 -24.53
N GLN A 81 -23.93 1.36 -24.21
CA GLN A 81 -23.94 2.48 -25.13
C GLN A 81 -22.76 3.41 -24.87
N HIS A 82 -22.26 4.07 -25.91
CA HIS A 82 -21.07 4.93 -25.81
C HIS A 82 -21.41 6.35 -25.37
N THR A 83 -22.60 6.82 -25.73
CA THR A 83 -23.03 8.19 -25.43
C THR A 83 -24.24 8.21 -24.51
N ARG A 84 -24.43 9.33 -23.81
CA ARG A 84 -25.66 9.58 -23.03
C ARG A 84 -26.90 9.54 -23.93
N GLY A 85 -26.82 10.10 -25.14
CA GLY A 85 -27.92 10.13 -26.11
C GLY A 85 -28.37 8.72 -26.47
N GLU A 86 -27.43 7.88 -26.92
CA GLU A 86 -27.70 6.46 -27.22
C GLU A 86 -28.28 5.72 -26.02
N PHE A 87 -27.72 5.94 -24.82
CA PHE A 87 -28.22 5.33 -23.60
C PHE A 87 -29.67 5.74 -23.32
N LEU A 88 -30.00 7.02 -23.41
CA LEU A 88 -31.35 7.53 -23.17
C LEU A 88 -32.34 7.00 -24.21
N GLU A 89 -32.00 7.05 -25.49
CA GLU A 89 -32.85 6.52 -26.57
C GLU A 89 -33.13 5.02 -26.37
N ALA A 90 -32.10 4.24 -26.01
CA ALA A 90 -32.26 2.82 -25.71
C ALA A 90 -33.20 2.58 -24.53
N ARG A 91 -33.10 3.38 -23.45
CA ARG A 91 -33.97 3.25 -22.26
C ARG A 91 -35.38 3.76 -22.49
N GLN A 92 -35.55 4.85 -23.23
CA GLN A 92 -36.86 5.39 -23.60
C GLN A 92 -37.63 4.39 -24.48
N SER A 93 -36.96 3.77 -25.45
CA SER A 93 -37.54 2.70 -26.28
C SER A 93 -37.92 1.47 -25.44
N LEU A 94 -37.02 1.03 -24.54
CA LEU A 94 -37.25 -0.14 -23.71
C LEU A 94 -38.41 0.05 -22.71
N TYR A 95 -38.53 1.23 -22.11
CA TYR A 95 -39.47 1.51 -21.01
C TYR A 95 -40.68 2.36 -21.41
N GLN A 96 -40.91 2.61 -22.70
CA GLN A 96 -42.02 3.43 -23.18
C GLN A 96 -43.39 2.96 -22.64
N HIS A 97 -43.55 1.65 -22.48
CA HIS A 97 -44.77 1.01 -21.98
C HIS A 97 -44.95 1.09 -20.45
N ASP A 98 -43.93 1.53 -19.70
CA ASP A 98 -43.91 1.62 -18.23
C ASP A 98 -43.21 2.91 -17.75
N ALA A 99 -43.46 4.03 -18.45
CA ALA A 99 -42.78 5.30 -18.21
C ALA A 99 -42.96 5.85 -16.78
N GLN A 100 -44.09 5.51 -16.12
CA GLN A 100 -44.35 5.91 -14.73
C GLN A 100 -43.37 5.27 -13.74
N ARG A 101 -42.89 4.05 -14.02
CA ARG A 101 -41.91 3.36 -13.17
C ARG A 101 -40.49 3.89 -13.36
N TYR A 102 -40.20 4.49 -14.52
CA TYR A 102 -38.87 5.00 -14.86
C TYR A 102 -38.88 6.51 -15.24
N PRO A 103 -39.33 7.40 -14.32
CA PRO A 103 -39.60 8.79 -14.65
C PRO A 103 -38.36 9.57 -15.11
N ASN A 104 -37.16 9.19 -14.67
CA ASN A 104 -35.92 9.90 -14.99
C ASN A 104 -35.48 9.77 -16.45
N TYR A 105 -36.10 8.89 -17.24
CA TYR A 105 -35.85 8.81 -18.69
C TYR A 105 -36.82 9.64 -19.54
N PHE A 106 -37.95 10.09 -18.98
CA PHE A 106 -39.04 10.71 -19.73
C PHE A 106 -39.44 12.11 -19.24
N THR A 107 -38.89 12.56 -18.11
CA THR A 107 -39.28 13.82 -17.46
C THR A 107 -38.12 14.80 -17.40
N ALA A 108 -38.44 16.10 -17.24
CA ALA A 108 -37.45 17.16 -17.05
C ALA A 108 -36.58 16.97 -15.80
N ALA A 109 -37.01 16.17 -14.82
CA ALA A 109 -36.16 15.78 -13.69
C ALA A 109 -34.94 14.99 -14.17
N GLY A 110 -35.08 14.18 -15.23
CA GLY A 110 -33.97 13.47 -15.87
C GLY A 110 -32.99 14.38 -16.62
N ASP A 111 -33.40 15.59 -16.99
CA ASP A 111 -32.51 16.56 -17.65
C ASP A 111 -31.43 17.10 -16.69
N SER A 112 -31.69 17.03 -15.38
CA SER A 112 -30.70 17.38 -14.35
C SER A 112 -29.54 16.38 -14.26
N LEU A 113 -29.64 15.21 -14.91
CA LEU A 113 -28.61 14.16 -14.93
C LEU A 113 -27.65 14.29 -16.13
N ILE A 114 -27.56 15.47 -16.75
CA ILE A 114 -26.82 15.64 -18.01
C ILE A 114 -25.33 15.25 -17.92
N GLY A 115 -24.72 15.41 -16.75
CA GLY A 115 -23.33 15.03 -16.52
C GLY A 115 -23.09 13.53 -16.32
N ILE A 116 -24.14 12.75 -16.04
CA ILE A 116 -24.03 11.30 -15.90
C ILE A 116 -24.04 10.68 -17.30
N LYS A 117 -22.86 10.28 -17.77
CA LYS A 117 -22.62 9.70 -19.08
C LYS A 117 -21.84 8.38 -18.96
N PRO A 118 -21.95 7.48 -19.95
CA PRO A 118 -21.10 6.30 -19.99
C PRO A 118 -19.62 6.70 -19.98
N THR A 119 -18.83 6.06 -19.13
CA THR A 119 -17.36 6.20 -19.15
C THR A 119 -16.68 4.91 -19.60
N ILE A 120 -17.37 3.77 -19.50
CA ILE A 120 -16.86 2.47 -19.97
C ILE A 120 -17.96 1.72 -20.71
N GLU A 121 -17.58 1.18 -21.88
CA GLU A 121 -18.40 0.27 -22.66
C GLU A 121 -18.32 -1.16 -22.12
N LYS A 122 -19.47 -1.80 -21.93
CA LYS A 122 -19.59 -3.21 -21.58
C LYS A 122 -19.75 -4.04 -22.85
N SER A 123 -18.69 -4.71 -23.28
CA SER A 123 -18.76 -5.62 -24.43
C SER A 123 -19.46 -6.94 -24.04
N GLY A 124 -20.60 -7.24 -24.68
CA GLY A 124 -21.27 -8.55 -24.63
C GLY A 124 -22.65 -8.57 -23.97
N GLY A 125 -23.52 -9.50 -24.38
CA GLY A 125 -24.91 -9.56 -23.93
C GLY A 125 -25.07 -10.09 -22.49
N THR A 126 -25.34 -9.19 -21.54
CA THR A 126 -25.71 -9.51 -20.15
C THR A 126 -26.87 -10.52 -20.09
N THR A 127 -27.90 -10.35 -20.94
CA THR A 127 -29.13 -11.14 -20.91
C THR A 127 -28.94 -12.64 -21.20
N SER A 128 -28.13 -13.00 -22.20
CA SER A 128 -27.92 -14.41 -22.58
C SER A 128 -27.12 -15.16 -21.51
N ARG A 129 -26.17 -14.48 -20.86
CA ARG A 129 -25.39 -15.05 -19.77
C ARG A 129 -26.26 -15.27 -18.53
N LEU A 130 -27.06 -14.27 -18.15
CA LEU A 130 -28.03 -14.40 -17.06
C LEU A 130 -28.99 -15.57 -17.28
N ALA A 131 -29.51 -15.74 -18.51
CA ALA A 131 -30.36 -16.87 -18.84
C ALA A 131 -29.64 -18.22 -18.62
N SER A 132 -28.39 -18.35 -19.06
CA SER A 132 -27.59 -19.56 -18.89
C SER A 132 -27.31 -19.87 -17.40
N GLU A 133 -26.92 -18.87 -16.61
CA GLU A 133 -26.63 -19.03 -15.18
C GLU A 133 -27.88 -19.35 -14.35
N MET A 134 -29.01 -18.70 -14.68
CA MET A 134 -30.30 -19.01 -14.05
C MET A 134 -30.78 -20.41 -14.41
N PHE A 135 -30.61 -20.84 -15.67
CA PHE A 135 -30.95 -22.19 -16.11
C PHE A 135 -30.13 -23.21 -15.35
N GLY A 136 -28.79 -23.07 -15.32
CA GLY A 136 -27.90 -24.00 -14.62
C GLY A 136 -28.19 -24.09 -13.12
N TRP A 137 -28.51 -22.97 -12.47
CA TRP A 137 -28.95 -22.95 -11.08
C TRP A 137 -30.25 -23.72 -10.85
N ALA A 138 -31.28 -23.45 -11.66
CA ALA A 138 -32.57 -24.11 -11.52
C ALA A 138 -32.48 -25.61 -11.84
N SER A 139 -31.71 -26.00 -12.86
CA SER A 139 -31.47 -27.40 -13.21
C SER A 139 -30.81 -28.19 -12.07
N ARG A 140 -29.79 -27.62 -11.40
CA ARG A 140 -29.15 -28.28 -10.24
C ARG A 140 -30.13 -28.52 -9.10
N LEU A 141 -30.89 -27.49 -8.72
CA LEU A 141 -31.89 -27.59 -7.66
C LEU A 141 -33.00 -28.59 -7.96
N ALA A 142 -33.37 -28.76 -9.23
CA ALA A 142 -34.37 -29.74 -9.63
C ALA A 142 -33.90 -31.19 -9.41
N THR A 143 -32.59 -31.44 -9.42
CA THR A 143 -31.98 -32.78 -9.33
C THR A 143 -31.45 -33.18 -7.94
N GLU A 144 -31.26 -32.22 -7.03
CA GLU A 144 -30.73 -32.48 -5.68
C GLU A 144 -31.75 -33.19 -4.78
N ASN A 145 -31.33 -34.23 -4.05
CA ASN A 145 -32.18 -34.93 -3.09
C ASN A 145 -31.89 -34.43 -1.67
N GLN A 146 -32.83 -33.66 -1.09
CA GLN A 146 -32.75 -33.11 0.27
C GLN A 146 -34.07 -33.33 1.01
N ASP A 147 -33.98 -33.57 2.32
CA ASP A 147 -35.12 -33.76 3.24
C ASP A 147 -35.96 -32.48 3.42
N TYR A 148 -35.38 -31.31 3.14
CA TYR A 148 -36.05 -30.01 3.13
C TYR A 148 -36.17 -29.46 1.70
N VAL A 149 -37.36 -28.97 1.34
CA VAL A 149 -37.61 -28.38 0.01
C VAL A 149 -37.71 -26.85 0.14
N PRO A 150 -36.63 -26.09 -0.08
CA PRO A 150 -36.68 -24.63 -0.05
C PRO A 150 -37.55 -24.09 -1.20
N VAL A 151 -38.06 -22.86 -1.06
CA VAL A 151 -38.85 -22.17 -2.11
C VAL A 151 -38.12 -22.17 -3.46
N SER A 152 -36.79 -22.05 -3.45
CA SER A 152 -35.94 -22.12 -4.65
C SER A 152 -36.09 -23.42 -5.45
N ARG A 153 -36.30 -24.57 -4.78
CA ARG A 153 -36.52 -25.86 -5.43
C ARG A 153 -37.94 -25.99 -5.97
N ILE A 154 -38.93 -25.41 -5.29
CA ILE A 154 -40.33 -25.37 -5.75
C ILE A 154 -40.45 -24.61 -7.08
N ILE A 155 -39.73 -23.48 -7.22
CA ILE A 155 -39.80 -22.63 -8.42
C ILE A 155 -38.90 -23.10 -9.57
N ALA A 156 -37.91 -23.95 -9.29
CA ALA A 156 -36.90 -24.36 -10.26
C ALA A 156 -37.48 -24.95 -11.57
N PRO A 157 -38.49 -25.85 -11.55
CA PRO A 157 -39.09 -26.36 -12.79
C PRO A 157 -39.73 -25.27 -13.66
N SER A 158 -40.38 -24.28 -13.03
CA SER A 158 -40.98 -23.14 -13.74
C SER A 158 -39.91 -22.24 -14.36
N VAL A 159 -38.79 -22.02 -13.66
CA VAL A 159 -37.64 -21.25 -14.19
C VAL A 159 -37.00 -21.96 -15.38
N VAL A 160 -36.75 -23.28 -15.28
CA VAL A 160 -36.22 -24.10 -16.40
C VAL A 160 -37.17 -24.02 -17.59
N THR A 161 -38.47 -24.22 -17.37
CA THR A 161 -39.47 -24.20 -18.45
C THR A 161 -39.56 -22.84 -19.13
N ALA A 162 -39.54 -21.75 -18.35
CA ALA A 162 -39.53 -20.39 -18.88
C ALA A 162 -38.30 -20.18 -19.79
N LEU A 163 -37.10 -20.47 -19.27
CA LEU A 163 -35.85 -20.23 -19.99
C LEU A 163 -35.69 -21.11 -21.23
N SER A 164 -36.18 -22.35 -21.23
CA SER A 164 -36.18 -23.22 -22.42
C SER A 164 -37.06 -22.70 -23.57
N ARG A 165 -38.06 -21.87 -23.26
CA ARG A 165 -38.98 -21.27 -24.23
C ARG A 165 -38.65 -19.81 -24.52
N ARG A 166 -37.57 -19.29 -23.93
CA ARG A 166 -37.18 -17.89 -24.07
C ARG A 166 -36.51 -17.67 -25.41
N GLU A 167 -37.01 -16.70 -26.15
CA GLU A 167 -36.31 -16.13 -27.30
C GLU A 167 -35.44 -14.94 -26.83
N ASN A 168 -35.87 -13.70 -27.09
CA ASN A 168 -35.09 -12.50 -26.82
C ASN A 168 -35.64 -11.60 -25.69
N GLU A 169 -36.68 -12.03 -24.95
CA GLU A 169 -37.28 -11.24 -23.85
C GLU A 169 -36.29 -10.95 -22.70
N ALA A 170 -36.38 -9.80 -22.04
CA ALA A 170 -35.50 -9.46 -20.92
C ALA A 170 -35.71 -10.39 -19.70
N ILE A 171 -34.62 -10.75 -19.01
CA ILE A 171 -34.66 -11.55 -17.78
C ILE A 171 -35.12 -10.66 -16.61
N THR A 172 -36.42 -10.69 -16.32
CA THR A 172 -37.07 -9.90 -15.26
C THR A 172 -38.04 -10.78 -14.47
N TYR A 173 -38.46 -10.34 -13.27
CA TYR A 173 -39.52 -11.06 -12.55
C TYR A 173 -40.84 -11.09 -13.34
N ALA A 174 -41.19 -10.01 -14.04
CA ALA A 174 -42.39 -9.94 -14.87
C ALA A 174 -42.41 -11.03 -15.95
N TYR A 175 -41.25 -11.36 -16.54
CA TYR A 175 -41.10 -12.48 -17.46
C TYR A 175 -41.40 -13.82 -16.77
N PHE A 176 -40.72 -14.13 -15.67
CA PHE A 176 -40.93 -15.40 -14.96
C PHE A 176 -42.34 -15.55 -14.40
N ARG A 177 -42.98 -14.46 -13.95
CA ARG A 177 -44.34 -14.45 -13.41
C ARG A 177 -45.34 -15.11 -14.35
N LYS A 178 -45.18 -14.94 -15.67
CA LYS A 178 -46.04 -15.57 -16.70
C LYS A 178 -46.00 -17.12 -16.67
N HIS A 179 -44.93 -17.70 -16.13
CA HIS A 179 -44.66 -19.14 -16.12
C HIS A 179 -44.81 -19.79 -14.74
N MET A 180 -45.20 -19.02 -13.71
CA MET A 180 -45.19 -19.47 -12.31
C MET A 180 -46.55 -20.03 -11.83
N GLY A 181 -47.63 -19.92 -12.61
CA GLY A 181 -48.95 -20.46 -12.25
C GLY A 181 -49.43 -19.92 -10.89
N THR A 182 -49.96 -20.80 -10.02
CA THR A 182 -50.42 -20.44 -8.67
C THR A 182 -49.29 -20.11 -7.69
N LEU A 183 -48.02 -20.38 -8.03
CA LEU A 183 -46.89 -20.07 -7.15
C LEU A 183 -46.73 -18.56 -6.91
N VAL A 184 -47.24 -17.72 -7.82
CA VAL A 184 -47.19 -16.25 -7.71
C VAL A 184 -47.97 -15.71 -6.50
N GLU A 185 -48.90 -16.50 -5.94
CA GLU A 185 -49.66 -16.14 -4.74
C GLU A 185 -48.80 -16.13 -3.47
N ARG A 186 -47.60 -16.73 -3.51
CA ARG A 186 -46.65 -16.75 -2.39
C ARG A 186 -45.65 -15.60 -2.55
N PRO A 187 -45.63 -14.58 -1.67
CA PRO A 187 -44.68 -13.47 -1.77
C PRO A 187 -43.21 -13.93 -1.77
N SER A 188 -42.90 -15.04 -1.08
CA SER A 188 -41.56 -15.62 -1.03
C SER A 188 -41.03 -16.06 -2.41
N VAL A 189 -41.90 -16.38 -3.36
CA VAL A 189 -41.52 -16.74 -4.74
C VAL A 189 -40.98 -15.53 -5.48
N GLU A 190 -41.69 -14.40 -5.42
CA GLU A 190 -41.25 -13.14 -6.03
C GLU A 190 -39.87 -12.74 -5.52
N TYR A 191 -39.71 -12.65 -4.20
CA TYR A 191 -38.45 -12.25 -3.60
C TYR A 191 -37.32 -13.24 -3.91
N THR A 192 -37.60 -14.53 -4.03
CA THR A 192 -36.57 -15.53 -4.37
C THR A 192 -36.09 -15.36 -5.81
N VAL A 193 -37.01 -15.17 -6.76
CA VAL A 193 -36.66 -14.94 -8.17
C VAL A 193 -35.92 -13.61 -8.34
N ARG A 194 -36.45 -12.51 -7.78
CA ARG A 194 -35.81 -11.18 -7.87
C ARG A 194 -34.41 -11.17 -7.27
N ARG A 195 -34.21 -11.75 -6.08
CA ARG A 195 -32.88 -11.86 -5.46
C ARG A 195 -31.91 -12.65 -6.32
N ARG A 196 -32.37 -13.75 -6.93
CA ARG A 196 -31.53 -14.57 -7.80
C ARG A 196 -31.12 -13.83 -9.07
N ILE A 197 -32.05 -13.13 -9.70
CA ILE A 197 -31.77 -12.25 -10.86
C ILE A 197 -30.71 -11.22 -10.47
N SER A 198 -30.92 -10.51 -9.36
CA SER A 198 -30.02 -9.45 -8.90
C SER A 198 -28.62 -9.97 -8.53
N GLU A 199 -28.53 -11.18 -7.97
CA GLU A 199 -27.25 -11.86 -7.72
C GLU A 199 -26.47 -12.10 -9.01
N GLU A 200 -27.13 -12.63 -10.05
CA GLU A 200 -26.49 -12.93 -11.33
C GLU A 200 -26.12 -11.65 -12.09
N PHE A 201 -26.94 -10.60 -12.00
CA PHE A 201 -26.57 -9.27 -12.50
C PHE A 201 -25.34 -8.71 -11.78
N THR A 202 -25.29 -8.81 -10.46
CA THR A 202 -24.13 -8.35 -9.66
C THR A 202 -22.87 -9.11 -10.08
N LYS A 203 -22.94 -10.44 -10.21
CA LYS A 203 -21.80 -11.26 -10.69
C LYS A 203 -21.36 -10.86 -12.10
N ASP A 204 -22.30 -10.55 -12.99
CA ASP A 204 -21.97 -10.12 -14.35
C ASP A 204 -21.16 -8.82 -14.34
N TYR A 205 -21.49 -7.86 -13.48
CA TYR A 205 -20.69 -6.64 -13.30
C TYR A 205 -19.34 -6.90 -12.65
N LEU A 206 -19.28 -7.70 -11.58
CA LEU A 206 -18.01 -8.06 -10.92
C LEU A 206 -17.02 -8.71 -11.90
N ARG A 207 -17.50 -9.52 -12.84
CA ARG A 207 -16.67 -10.17 -13.86
C ARG A 207 -16.05 -9.20 -14.88
N VAL A 208 -16.62 -8.00 -15.09
CA VAL A 208 -16.12 -7.06 -16.11
C VAL A 208 -14.69 -6.62 -15.81
N PHE A 209 -14.36 -6.40 -14.54
CA PHE A 209 -13.04 -5.93 -14.11
C PHE A 209 -12.34 -6.83 -13.11
N ASP A 210 -12.83 -8.06 -12.94
CA ASP A 210 -12.46 -8.90 -11.80
C ASP A 210 -12.60 -8.15 -10.46
N ALA A 211 -13.66 -7.33 -10.38
CA ALA A 211 -13.90 -6.39 -9.30
C ALA A 211 -14.39 -7.09 -8.03
N ASP A 212 -14.40 -6.29 -6.96
CA ASP A 212 -15.01 -6.63 -5.68
C ASP A 212 -16.24 -5.76 -5.41
N LEU A 213 -16.89 -5.97 -4.27
CA LEU A 213 -17.98 -5.12 -3.79
C LEU A 213 -17.77 -4.71 -2.32
N ALA A 214 -18.44 -3.64 -1.94
CA ALA A 214 -18.47 -3.17 -0.57
C ALA A 214 -19.30 -4.10 0.33
N THR A 215 -18.79 -4.52 1.48
CA THR A 215 -19.54 -5.37 2.42
C THR A 215 -20.10 -4.57 3.58
N GLY A 216 -21.09 -5.13 4.29
CA GLY A 216 -21.66 -4.51 5.49
C GLY A 216 -22.55 -3.31 5.20
N VAL A 217 -23.01 -3.16 3.95
CA VAL A 217 -23.99 -2.14 3.59
C VAL A 217 -25.33 -2.48 4.25
N SER A 218 -25.86 -1.57 5.06
CA SER A 218 -27.05 -1.81 5.87
C SER A 218 -28.32 -2.03 5.03
N GLY A 219 -29.36 -2.60 5.65
CA GLY A 219 -30.68 -2.74 5.03
C GLY A 219 -30.98 -4.13 4.47
N GLY A 220 -30.15 -5.14 4.68
CA GLY A 220 -30.39 -6.49 4.13
C GLY A 220 -29.56 -6.79 2.87
N LEU A 221 -28.79 -5.81 2.39
CA LEU A 221 -27.80 -5.97 1.31
C LEU A 221 -26.63 -6.86 1.73
N ASP A 222 -26.39 -7.02 3.03
CA ASP A 222 -25.41 -7.94 3.62
C ASP A 222 -25.59 -9.40 3.18
N ARG A 223 -26.78 -9.77 2.69
CA ARG A 223 -27.02 -11.08 2.04
C ARG A 223 -26.17 -11.31 0.78
N PHE A 224 -25.68 -10.23 0.17
CA PHE A 224 -24.80 -10.25 -1.00
C PHE A 224 -23.32 -10.13 -0.63
N ASP A 225 -22.97 -9.91 0.66
CA ASP A 225 -21.57 -9.81 1.12
C ASP A 225 -20.75 -11.08 0.76
N ARG A 226 -21.40 -12.24 0.62
CA ARG A 226 -20.76 -13.50 0.18
C ARG A 226 -20.20 -13.45 -1.25
N LEU A 227 -20.59 -12.46 -2.04
CA LEU A 227 -20.02 -12.25 -3.38
C LEU A 227 -18.67 -11.51 -3.30
N ALA A 228 -18.34 -10.92 -2.15
CA ALA A 228 -17.09 -10.20 -1.95
C ALA A 228 -15.91 -11.16 -1.83
N ARG A 229 -14.76 -10.75 -2.35
CA ARG A 229 -13.56 -11.59 -2.45
C ARG A 229 -12.47 -11.21 -1.46
N SER A 230 -12.43 -9.94 -1.08
CA SER A 230 -11.35 -9.35 -0.28
C SER A 230 -11.81 -8.92 1.10
N PHE A 231 -12.91 -9.47 1.62
CA PHE A 231 -13.35 -9.18 2.99
C PHE A 231 -12.19 -9.43 4.00
N PRO A 232 -11.88 -8.49 4.92
CA PRO A 232 -12.64 -7.29 5.28
C PRO A 232 -12.20 -5.97 4.61
N ALA A 233 -11.37 -5.99 3.57
CA ALA A 233 -10.76 -4.79 2.98
C ALA A 233 -11.75 -3.68 2.57
N TYR A 234 -12.95 -4.05 2.11
CA TYR A 234 -13.99 -3.11 1.65
C TYR A 234 -15.24 -3.11 2.52
N ASP A 235 -15.09 -3.49 3.79
CA ASP A 235 -16.20 -3.52 4.73
C ASP A 235 -16.52 -2.12 5.25
N VAL A 236 -17.67 -1.58 4.86
CA VAL A 236 -18.04 -0.18 5.10
C VAL A 236 -18.08 0.17 6.60
N PRO A 237 -18.66 -0.67 7.49
CA PRO A 237 -18.60 -0.40 8.94
C PRO A 237 -17.18 -0.36 9.51
N LEU A 238 -16.28 -1.24 9.06
CA LEU A 238 -14.90 -1.27 9.54
C LEU A 238 -14.08 -0.09 9.00
N LEU A 239 -14.20 0.22 7.70
CA LEU A 239 -13.59 1.39 7.08
C LEU A 239 -14.05 2.67 7.78
N GLY A 240 -15.35 2.84 7.99
CA GLY A 240 -15.91 3.99 8.69
C GLY A 240 -15.40 4.12 10.14
N LEU A 241 -15.19 2.99 10.83
CA LEU A 241 -14.59 2.99 12.17
C LEU A 241 -13.13 3.46 12.12
N VAL A 242 -12.30 2.92 11.21
CA VAL A 242 -10.88 3.31 11.12
C VAL A 242 -10.75 4.78 10.72
N LEU A 243 -11.56 5.26 9.78
CA LEU A 243 -11.62 6.69 9.40
C LEU A 243 -12.08 7.57 10.56
N TYR A 244 -12.98 7.10 11.43
CA TYR A 244 -13.33 7.79 12.66
C TYR A 244 -12.15 7.89 13.62
N LEU A 245 -11.39 6.81 13.81
CA LEU A 245 -10.21 6.83 14.68
C LEU A 245 -9.15 7.82 14.18
N SER A 246 -9.03 8.00 12.87
CA SER A 246 -8.09 8.93 12.24
C SER A 246 -8.62 10.37 12.09
N GLY A 247 -9.78 10.71 12.68
CA GLY A 247 -10.33 12.08 12.69
C GLY A 247 -11.06 12.50 11.40
N LEU A 248 -11.41 11.54 10.53
CA LEU A 248 -12.02 11.83 9.22
C LEU A 248 -13.55 11.62 9.21
N ARG A 249 -14.17 11.37 10.37
CA ARG A 249 -15.61 11.03 10.43
C ARG A 249 -16.50 12.15 9.91
N ALA A 250 -16.19 13.41 10.24
CA ALA A 250 -16.99 14.54 9.79
C ALA A 250 -17.14 14.62 8.26
N LEU A 251 -16.13 14.16 7.50
CA LEU A 251 -16.16 14.17 6.03
C LEU A 251 -17.17 13.17 5.47
N LEU A 252 -17.45 12.09 6.19
CA LEU A 252 -18.34 11.02 5.77
C LEU A 252 -19.82 11.41 5.86
N ASP A 253 -20.15 12.38 6.70
CA ASP A 253 -21.52 12.82 6.92
C ASP A 253 -21.91 13.95 5.94
N PRO A 254 -22.83 13.70 4.99
CA PRO A 254 -23.28 14.71 4.04
C PRO A 254 -24.03 15.88 4.68
N VAL A 255 -24.55 15.72 5.91
CA VAL A 255 -25.24 16.80 6.63
C VAL A 255 -24.24 17.84 7.15
N THR A 256 -23.06 17.41 7.58
CA THR A 256 -22.04 18.29 8.16
C THR A 256 -21.01 18.75 7.14
N THR A 257 -20.73 17.94 6.11
CA THR A 257 -19.75 18.26 5.07
C THR A 257 -20.42 18.51 3.72
N ARG A 258 -20.45 19.80 3.33
CA ARG A 258 -20.95 20.28 2.04
C ARG A 258 -20.15 19.71 0.86
N SER A 259 -20.80 19.56 -0.29
CA SER A 259 -20.21 19.00 -1.51
C SER A 259 -18.94 19.74 -1.97
N SER A 260 -18.86 21.06 -1.82
CA SER A 260 -17.65 21.81 -2.19
C SER A 260 -16.41 21.45 -1.37
N ARG A 261 -16.59 21.18 -0.06
CA ARG A 261 -15.50 20.71 0.81
C ARG A 261 -15.15 19.27 0.45
N TRP A 262 -16.17 18.44 0.18
CA TRP A 262 -15.98 17.04 -0.22
C TRP A 262 -15.17 16.92 -1.52
N SER A 263 -15.50 17.68 -2.56
CA SER A 263 -14.80 17.67 -3.85
C SER A 263 -13.28 17.82 -3.71
N ALA A 264 -12.80 18.71 -2.84
CA ALA A 264 -11.36 18.90 -2.63
C ALA A 264 -10.65 17.62 -2.13
N TYR A 265 -11.33 16.78 -1.33
CA TYR A 265 -10.76 15.51 -0.88
C TYR A 265 -10.80 14.43 -1.97
N VAL A 266 -11.80 14.48 -2.86
CA VAL A 266 -11.85 13.59 -4.02
C VAL A 266 -10.73 13.96 -5.00
N GLU A 267 -10.51 15.26 -5.25
CA GLU A 267 -9.43 15.76 -6.12
C GLU A 267 -8.03 15.43 -5.58
N ALA A 268 -7.86 15.38 -4.25
CA ALA A 268 -6.60 15.01 -3.60
C ALA A 268 -6.41 13.48 -3.44
N ARG A 269 -7.37 12.66 -3.87
CA ARG A 269 -7.26 11.19 -3.78
C ARG A 269 -6.05 10.61 -4.53
N PRO A 270 -5.62 11.16 -5.70
CA PRO A 270 -4.41 10.69 -6.38
C PRO A 270 -3.09 11.02 -5.65
N ASP A 271 -3.12 11.82 -4.58
CA ASP A 271 -1.92 12.16 -3.81
C ASP A 271 -1.30 10.91 -3.15
N LEU A 272 0.03 10.95 -2.96
CA LEU A 272 0.76 9.88 -2.29
C LEU A 272 0.25 9.67 -0.85
N GLU A 273 -0.10 10.76 -0.18
CA GLU A 273 -0.56 10.80 1.21
C GLU A 273 -1.88 10.05 1.39
N HIS A 274 -2.81 10.18 0.42
CA HIS A 274 -4.05 9.38 0.42
C HIS A 274 -3.75 7.90 0.17
N SER A 275 -2.88 7.59 -0.80
CA SER A 275 -2.48 6.22 -1.09
C SER A 275 -1.85 5.52 0.12
N LEU A 276 -0.99 6.22 0.86
CA LEU A 276 -0.39 5.74 2.11
C LEU A 276 -1.43 5.55 3.22
N LEU A 277 -2.40 6.47 3.35
CA LEU A 277 -3.51 6.35 4.28
C LEU A 277 -4.36 5.10 3.97
N ALA A 278 -4.87 4.98 2.74
CA ALA A 278 -5.70 3.87 2.31
C ALA A 278 -4.97 2.52 2.44
N GLY A 279 -3.70 2.45 2.01
CA GLY A 279 -2.87 1.26 2.18
C GLY A 279 -2.68 0.88 3.66
N THR A 280 -2.48 1.86 4.54
CA THR A 280 -2.37 1.64 5.99
C THR A 280 -3.68 1.09 6.56
N ILE A 281 -4.83 1.65 6.18
CA ILE A 281 -6.16 1.16 6.59
C ILE A 281 -6.33 -0.30 6.18
N GLN A 282 -5.98 -0.64 4.93
CA GLN A 282 -6.13 -1.98 4.41
C GLN A 282 -5.20 -2.98 5.12
N CYS A 283 -3.95 -2.60 5.37
CA CYS A 283 -2.99 -3.41 6.13
C CYS A 283 -3.47 -3.65 7.57
N LEU A 284 -4.00 -2.62 8.23
CA LEU A 284 -4.60 -2.74 9.57
C LEU A 284 -5.74 -3.78 9.56
N LEU A 285 -6.69 -3.67 8.65
CA LEU A 285 -7.86 -4.56 8.60
C LEU A 285 -7.47 -6.01 8.29
N LEU A 286 -6.56 -6.22 7.34
CA LEU A 286 -6.08 -7.56 6.97
C LEU A 286 -5.29 -8.21 8.12
N ALA A 287 -4.40 -7.46 8.75
CA ALA A 287 -3.64 -7.95 9.89
C ALA A 287 -4.52 -8.29 11.08
N MET A 288 -5.51 -7.44 11.40
CA MET A 288 -6.47 -7.70 12.47
C MET A 288 -7.30 -8.97 12.20
N ASN A 289 -7.66 -9.21 10.94
CA ASN A 289 -8.38 -10.41 10.50
C ASN A 289 -7.54 -11.68 10.60
N GLU A 290 -6.26 -11.59 10.25
CA GLU A 290 -5.32 -12.72 10.32
C GLU A 290 -5.12 -13.20 11.76
N VAL A 291 -4.99 -12.28 12.71
CA VAL A 291 -4.69 -12.61 14.12
C VAL A 291 -5.92 -12.83 15.00
N ASN A 292 -7.10 -12.44 14.53
CA ASN A 292 -8.37 -12.75 15.19
C ASN A 292 -9.30 -13.59 14.28
N PRO A 293 -8.88 -14.79 13.86
CA PRO A 293 -9.75 -15.65 13.08
C PRO A 293 -10.94 -16.07 13.97
N SER A 294 -12.16 -16.02 13.41
CA SER A 294 -13.36 -16.43 14.13
C SER A 294 -13.22 -17.88 14.64
N PRO A 295 -13.52 -18.18 15.93
CA PRO A 295 -13.36 -19.51 16.53
C PRO A 295 -14.42 -20.53 16.08
N VAL A 296 -15.12 -20.25 14.98
CA VAL A 296 -16.41 -20.86 14.65
C VAL A 296 -16.29 -21.74 13.40
N GLN A 297 -16.30 -23.07 13.60
CA GLN A 297 -16.55 -24.05 12.54
C GLN A 297 -18.06 -24.21 12.37
N PHE A 298 -18.65 -23.69 11.28
CA PHE A 298 -20.07 -23.92 10.98
C PHE A 298 -20.35 -24.27 9.52
N ASP A 299 -21.34 -25.13 9.37
CA ASP A 299 -22.07 -25.50 8.16
C ASP A 299 -23.22 -24.49 7.94
N GLN A 300 -23.31 -23.98 6.71
CA GLN A 300 -24.36 -23.14 6.10
C GLN A 300 -24.42 -21.61 6.40
N SER A 301 -24.28 -20.85 5.30
CA SER A 301 -24.41 -19.40 5.06
C SER A 301 -23.19 -18.50 5.38
N GLU A 302 -22.31 -18.37 4.39
CA GLU A 302 -21.07 -17.56 4.41
C GLU A 302 -21.26 -16.09 4.84
N TRP A 303 -22.40 -15.46 4.59
CA TRP A 303 -22.63 -14.06 4.98
C TRP A 303 -22.75 -13.87 6.52
N ARG A 304 -23.28 -14.87 7.25
CA ARG A 304 -23.30 -14.84 8.73
C ARG A 304 -21.89 -14.92 9.31
N ARG A 305 -20.96 -15.56 8.60
CA ARG A 305 -19.53 -15.60 8.96
C ARG A 305 -18.92 -14.20 8.92
N GLN A 306 -19.16 -13.44 7.85
CA GLN A 306 -18.63 -12.08 7.69
C GLN A 306 -19.14 -11.13 8.77
N SER A 307 -20.42 -11.22 9.16
CA SER A 307 -20.96 -10.39 10.26
C SER A 307 -20.28 -10.67 11.59
N THR A 308 -20.06 -11.94 11.95
CA THR A 308 -19.37 -12.30 13.19
C THR A 308 -17.92 -11.82 13.19
N VAL A 309 -17.19 -12.02 12.08
CA VAL A 309 -15.81 -11.52 11.95
C VAL A 309 -15.78 -10.00 12.07
N ARG A 310 -16.69 -9.29 11.39
CA ARG A 310 -16.84 -7.84 11.50
C ARG A 310 -17.01 -7.37 12.94
N ASP A 311 -17.88 -8.03 13.72
CA ASP A 311 -18.10 -7.68 15.12
C ASP A 311 -16.86 -7.94 16.01
N CYS A 312 -16.13 -9.02 15.76
CA CYS A 312 -14.85 -9.28 16.43
C CYS A 312 -13.83 -8.17 16.13
N LEU A 313 -13.65 -7.84 14.85
CA LEU A 313 -12.71 -6.79 14.41
C LEU A 313 -13.09 -5.42 14.96
N ARG A 314 -14.39 -5.07 14.90
CA ARG A 314 -14.93 -3.84 15.48
C ARG A 314 -14.66 -3.74 16.97
N THR A 315 -14.90 -4.83 17.71
CA THR A 315 -14.65 -4.88 19.16
C THR A 315 -13.17 -4.67 19.46
N ALA A 316 -12.29 -5.30 18.70
CA ALA A 316 -10.85 -5.15 18.86
C ALA A 316 -10.38 -3.70 18.57
N LEU A 317 -10.81 -3.11 17.46
CA LEU A 317 -10.51 -1.72 17.10
C LEU A 317 -11.04 -0.72 18.14
N VAL A 318 -12.25 -0.92 18.67
CA VAL A 318 -12.81 -0.07 19.74
C VAL A 318 -12.03 -0.21 21.05
N LYS A 319 -11.59 -1.42 21.40
CA LYS A 319 -10.76 -1.63 22.60
C LYS A 319 -9.46 -0.83 22.51
N VAL A 320 -8.84 -0.83 21.33
CA VAL A 320 -7.60 -0.11 21.04
C VAL A 320 -7.83 1.40 21.11
N ALA A 321 -8.90 1.88 20.49
CA ALA A 321 -9.32 3.29 20.54
C ALA A 321 -9.47 3.80 21.98
N ARG A 322 -10.08 2.99 22.87
CA ARG A 322 -10.22 3.34 24.30
C ARG A 322 -8.88 3.47 25.03
N GLN A 323 -7.87 2.71 24.61
CA GLN A 323 -6.57 2.68 25.28
C GLN A 323 -5.65 3.82 24.82
N TYR A 324 -5.69 4.17 23.53
CA TYR A 324 -4.75 5.13 22.93
C TYR A 324 -5.38 6.47 22.52
N GLY A 325 -6.68 6.64 22.73
CA GLY A 325 -7.43 7.81 22.27
C GLY A 325 -7.78 7.73 20.79
N ASN A 326 -8.45 8.77 20.29
CA ASN A 326 -8.74 8.98 18.88
C ASN A 326 -8.14 10.33 18.45
N GLN A 327 -7.97 10.55 17.14
CA GLN A 327 -7.75 11.91 16.64
C GLN A 327 -9.04 12.72 16.72
N ASP A 328 -8.89 14.02 17.01
CA ASP A 328 -9.97 14.99 16.87
C ASP A 328 -10.36 15.13 15.39
N ASP A 329 -11.62 15.51 15.14
CA ASP A 329 -12.11 15.72 13.79
C ASP A 329 -11.35 16.88 13.09
N VAL A 330 -11.01 16.67 11.83
CA VAL A 330 -10.19 17.62 11.08
C VAL A 330 -10.98 18.88 10.67
N THR A 331 -10.39 20.07 10.92
CA THR A 331 -10.98 21.37 10.57
C THR A 331 -9.97 22.30 9.88
N GLY A 332 -10.38 22.97 8.80
CA GLY A 332 -9.65 24.12 8.23
C GLY A 332 -8.37 23.86 7.42
N GLU A 333 -7.97 22.61 7.21
CA GLU A 333 -6.69 22.23 6.58
C GLU A 333 -6.81 21.72 5.14
N HIS A 334 -5.69 21.75 4.40
CA HIS A 334 -5.60 21.24 3.03
C HIS A 334 -5.67 19.70 3.00
N PRO A 335 -6.43 19.07 2.09
CA PRO A 335 -6.65 17.61 2.08
C PRO A 335 -5.36 16.76 2.20
N THR A 336 -4.29 17.11 1.50
CA THR A 336 -2.99 16.42 1.56
C THR A 336 -2.40 16.38 2.99
N GLU A 337 -2.42 17.50 3.72
CA GLU A 337 -1.96 17.59 5.11
C GLU A 337 -2.85 16.75 6.04
N VAL A 338 -4.16 16.76 5.77
CA VAL A 338 -5.13 15.96 6.49
C VAL A 338 -4.86 14.46 6.33
N PHE A 339 -4.61 14.01 5.11
CA PHE A 339 -4.23 12.62 4.83
C PHE A 339 -2.90 12.26 5.49
N GLN A 340 -1.89 13.13 5.42
CA GLN A 340 -0.61 12.92 6.07
C GLN A 340 -0.75 12.72 7.58
N ARG A 341 -1.53 13.57 8.26
CA ARG A 341 -1.78 13.42 9.70
C ARG A 341 -2.56 12.15 10.03
N ALA A 342 -3.63 11.86 9.28
CA ALA A 342 -4.42 10.65 9.48
C ALA A 342 -3.56 9.39 9.31
N HIS A 343 -2.71 9.35 8.27
CA HIS A 343 -1.75 8.28 8.02
C HIS A 343 -0.77 8.14 9.18
N LYS A 344 -0.09 9.23 9.59
CA LYS A 344 0.87 9.25 10.71
C LYS A 344 0.24 8.72 12.00
N TYR A 345 -0.99 9.11 12.28
CA TYR A 345 -1.73 8.61 13.43
C TYR A 345 -1.96 7.10 13.35
N LEU A 346 -2.48 6.60 12.22
CA LEU A 346 -2.77 5.18 12.04
C LEU A 346 -1.49 4.32 12.05
N SER A 347 -0.38 4.79 11.48
CA SER A 347 0.91 4.11 11.58
C SER A 347 1.40 4.02 13.04
N GLY A 348 1.26 5.10 13.80
CA GLY A 348 1.55 5.10 15.24
C GLY A 348 0.60 4.22 16.05
N LEU A 349 -0.66 4.08 15.62
CA LEU A 349 -1.61 3.13 16.21
C LEU A 349 -1.17 1.69 15.92
N ALA A 350 -0.81 1.38 14.68
CA ALA A 350 -0.33 0.07 14.23
C ALA A 350 0.86 -0.42 15.06
N SER A 351 1.84 0.45 15.34
CA SER A 351 3.01 0.10 16.13
C SER A 351 2.71 -0.21 17.60
N ARG A 352 1.51 0.14 18.09
CA ARG A 352 1.06 -0.11 19.47
C ARG A 352 0.03 -1.24 19.57
N LEU A 353 -0.48 -1.71 18.43
CA LEU A 353 -1.53 -2.73 18.38
C LEU A 353 -1.07 -4.10 18.85
N ASP A 354 0.21 -4.44 18.64
CA ASP A 354 0.76 -5.74 19.05
C ASP A 354 0.68 -5.98 20.57
N ALA A 355 0.80 -4.90 21.36
CA ALA A 355 0.67 -4.96 22.82
C ALA A 355 -0.73 -5.38 23.29
N VAL A 356 -1.76 -5.18 22.46
CA VAL A 356 -3.16 -5.48 22.78
C VAL A 356 -3.67 -6.69 21.98
N THR A 357 -3.03 -7.00 20.85
CA THR A 357 -3.37 -8.07 19.92
C THR A 357 -2.07 -8.77 19.48
N PRO A 358 -1.59 -9.76 20.23
CA PRO A 358 -0.30 -10.41 19.96
C PRO A 358 -0.21 -11.01 18.55
N GLY A 359 0.91 -10.80 17.87
CA GLY A 359 1.15 -11.27 16.50
C GLY A 359 0.62 -10.34 15.42
N PHE A 360 -0.11 -9.28 15.81
CA PHE A 360 -0.63 -8.26 14.90
C PHE A 360 0.49 -7.63 14.08
N TRP A 361 1.62 -7.27 14.72
CA TRP A 361 2.68 -6.55 14.02
C TRP A 361 3.28 -7.37 12.88
N SER A 362 3.51 -8.66 13.10
CA SER A 362 4.00 -9.57 12.06
C SER A 362 3.03 -9.66 10.88
N ALA A 363 1.72 -9.81 11.16
CA ALA A 363 0.70 -9.86 10.11
C ALA A 363 0.57 -8.53 9.35
N TYR A 364 0.67 -7.41 10.07
CA TYR A 364 0.66 -6.05 9.50
C TYR A 364 1.83 -5.82 8.56
N GLU A 365 3.04 -6.25 8.94
CA GLU A 365 4.21 -6.08 8.11
C GLU A 365 4.20 -6.96 6.85
N VAL A 366 3.66 -8.18 6.96
CA VAL A 366 3.42 -9.02 5.78
C VAL A 366 2.46 -8.30 4.83
N ALA A 367 1.31 -7.82 5.32
CA ALA A 367 0.35 -7.08 4.48
C ALA A 367 0.97 -5.82 3.87
N ARG A 368 1.67 -5.01 4.68
CA ARG A 368 2.34 -3.78 4.25
C ARG A 368 3.34 -4.03 3.13
N SER A 369 4.18 -5.06 3.27
CA SER A 369 5.19 -5.41 2.26
C SER A 369 4.58 -5.82 0.91
N GLN A 370 3.34 -6.32 0.90
CA GLN A 370 2.65 -6.78 -0.30
C GLN A 370 1.85 -5.67 -0.98
N MET A 371 1.46 -4.63 -0.25
CA MET A 371 0.39 -3.71 -0.67
C MET A 371 0.84 -2.26 -0.80
N MET A 372 1.75 -1.79 0.05
CA MET A 372 2.17 -0.39 0.02
C MET A 372 3.45 -0.23 -0.82
N PRO A 373 3.59 0.89 -1.56
CA PRO A 373 4.87 1.25 -2.16
C PRO A 373 5.93 1.26 -1.05
N GLN A 374 7.05 0.56 -1.26
CA GLN A 374 8.10 0.49 -0.25
C GLN A 374 8.75 1.87 -0.10
N SER A 375 8.34 2.63 0.92
CA SER A 375 9.21 3.68 1.46
C SER A 375 10.39 2.99 2.12
N VAL A 376 11.60 3.27 1.62
CA VAL A 376 12.82 2.80 2.26
C VAL A 376 13.15 3.78 3.37
N ASP A 377 13.35 3.30 4.59
CA ASP A 377 13.79 4.17 5.68
C ASP A 377 15.32 4.31 5.65
N VAL A 378 16.01 3.19 5.42
CA VAL A 378 17.47 3.08 5.42
C VAL A 378 17.98 2.35 4.20
N LEU A 379 18.89 2.98 3.46
CA LEU A 379 19.64 2.39 2.37
C LEU A 379 21.03 1.95 2.87
N LEU A 380 21.36 0.66 2.71
CA LEU A 380 22.70 0.13 3.00
C LEU A 380 23.50 -0.01 1.71
N VAL A 381 24.71 0.54 1.70
CA VAL A 381 25.56 0.61 0.51
C VAL A 381 26.83 -0.21 0.72
N THR A 382 27.07 -1.15 -0.18
CA THR A 382 28.31 -1.96 -0.27
C THR A 382 29.01 -1.68 -1.60
N ALA A 383 30.26 -2.14 -1.76
CA ALA A 383 31.09 -1.89 -2.94
C ALA A 383 31.68 -3.15 -3.57
N VAL A 384 31.98 -4.18 -2.77
CA VAL A 384 32.58 -5.44 -3.26
C VAL A 384 31.76 -6.66 -2.88
N ASP A 385 31.91 -7.76 -3.64
CA ASP A 385 31.13 -9.00 -3.46
C ASP A 385 31.15 -9.50 -2.01
N ILE A 386 32.33 -9.55 -1.38
CA ILE A 386 32.45 -10.02 0.01
C ILE A 386 31.67 -9.16 1.02
N GLU A 387 31.52 -7.86 0.77
CA GLU A 387 30.71 -6.98 1.62
C GLU A 387 29.21 -7.25 1.42
N ALA A 388 28.77 -7.31 0.16
CA ALA A 388 27.38 -7.54 -0.20
C ALA A 388 26.88 -8.93 0.25
N ASP A 389 27.66 -9.97 -0.03
CA ASP A 389 27.33 -11.35 0.32
C ASP A 389 27.29 -11.53 1.85
N THR A 390 28.29 -10.99 2.56
CA THR A 390 28.32 -11.09 4.03
C THR A 390 27.18 -10.29 4.66
N LEU A 391 26.84 -9.10 4.14
CA LEU A 391 25.70 -8.34 4.63
C LEU A 391 24.39 -9.11 4.43
N ALA A 392 24.19 -9.73 3.26
CA ALA A 392 23.00 -10.55 2.98
C ALA A 392 22.94 -11.81 3.87
N GLU A 393 24.06 -12.49 4.10
CA GLU A 393 24.19 -13.63 5.03
C GLU A 393 23.72 -13.23 6.44
N GLU A 394 24.22 -12.10 6.97
CA GLU A 394 23.91 -11.66 8.33
C GLU A 394 22.48 -11.10 8.46
N LEU A 395 21.95 -10.41 7.44
CA LEU A 395 20.54 -10.00 7.40
C LEU A 395 19.62 -11.23 7.40
N GLY A 396 19.96 -12.26 6.63
CA GLY A 396 19.25 -13.54 6.63
C GLY A 396 19.30 -14.24 7.98
N ALA A 397 20.47 -14.30 8.61
CA ALA A 397 20.66 -14.88 9.94
C ALA A 397 19.90 -14.11 11.04
N ALA A 398 19.68 -12.80 10.85
CA ALA A 398 18.85 -11.96 11.71
C ALA A 398 17.34 -12.15 11.51
N GLY A 399 16.90 -13.09 10.66
CA GLY A 399 15.50 -13.42 10.43
C GLY A 399 14.82 -12.63 9.32
N LEU A 400 15.58 -11.89 8.49
CA LEU A 400 15.03 -11.03 7.43
C LEU A 400 14.92 -11.72 6.06
N GLY A 401 15.35 -12.98 5.97
CA GLY A 401 15.34 -13.77 4.75
C GLY A 401 16.35 -13.29 3.71
N SER A 402 16.16 -13.69 2.45
CA SER A 402 17.08 -13.39 1.34
C SER A 402 16.89 -11.99 0.73
N GLY A 403 15.92 -11.22 1.23
CA GLY A 403 15.45 -9.98 0.63
C GLY A 403 14.66 -10.20 -0.67
N ARG A 404 13.71 -9.31 -0.95
CA ARG A 404 12.99 -9.24 -2.22
C ARG A 404 13.78 -8.39 -3.20
N ARG A 405 14.12 -8.94 -4.36
CA ARG A 405 14.85 -8.20 -5.40
C ARG A 405 13.91 -7.35 -6.24
N GLU A 406 14.25 -6.09 -6.44
CA GLU A 406 13.60 -5.20 -7.41
C GLU A 406 14.64 -4.39 -8.20
N PHE A 407 14.17 -3.64 -9.19
CA PHE A 407 15.02 -2.86 -10.09
C PHE A 407 14.63 -1.38 -10.02
N GLY A 408 15.64 -0.51 -10.10
CA GLY A 408 15.42 0.94 -10.11
C GLY A 408 14.73 1.43 -11.37
N ALA A 409 14.25 2.68 -11.35
CA ALA A 409 13.44 3.26 -12.43
C ALA A 409 14.20 3.29 -13.77
N THR A 410 15.53 3.41 -13.71
CA THR A 410 16.43 3.38 -14.88
C THR A 410 16.81 1.96 -15.32
N GLY A 411 16.47 0.93 -14.54
CA GLY A 411 16.86 -0.46 -14.75
C GLY A 411 18.33 -0.78 -14.45
N ILE A 412 19.14 0.20 -14.03
CA ILE A 412 20.59 0.03 -13.77
C ILE A 412 20.82 -0.60 -12.40
N ASN A 413 20.22 -0.02 -11.35
CA ASN A 413 20.39 -0.51 -9.99
C ASN A 413 19.49 -1.72 -9.72
N SER A 414 20.05 -2.71 -9.01
CA SER A 414 19.28 -3.77 -8.36
C SER A 414 19.20 -3.49 -6.86
N TYR A 415 17.99 -3.51 -6.32
CA TYR A 415 17.70 -3.31 -4.91
C TYR A 415 17.29 -4.64 -4.27
N TYR A 416 17.73 -4.88 -3.04
CA TYR A 416 17.20 -5.96 -2.22
C TYR A 416 16.53 -5.37 -0.99
N PHE A 417 15.23 -5.61 -0.88
CA PHE A 417 14.42 -5.09 0.21
C PHE A 417 14.25 -6.13 1.30
N TYR A 418 14.39 -5.69 2.53
CA TYR A 418 14.22 -6.50 3.72
C TYR A 418 13.06 -5.92 4.52
N GLY A 419 12.35 -6.79 5.25
CA GLY A 419 11.26 -6.38 6.15
C GLY A 419 11.72 -5.29 7.12
N PRO A 420 10.81 -4.62 7.84
CA PRO A 420 11.29 -3.62 8.77
C PRO A 420 12.10 -4.26 9.89
N VAL A 421 13.16 -3.59 10.29
CA VAL A 421 14.00 -3.93 11.44
C VAL A 421 13.94 -2.76 12.41
N GLY A 422 13.50 -3.00 13.65
CA GLY A 422 13.27 -1.91 14.61
C GLY A 422 12.31 -0.83 14.09
N GLY A 423 11.36 -1.23 13.26
CA GLY A 423 10.38 -0.35 12.61
C GLY A 423 10.83 0.29 11.29
N ALA A 424 12.08 0.12 10.85
CA ALA A 424 12.62 0.75 9.63
C ALA A 424 12.74 -0.25 8.47
N THR A 425 12.15 0.06 7.32
CA THR A 425 12.28 -0.69 6.06
C THR A 425 13.67 -0.49 5.45
N ILE A 426 14.32 -1.59 5.07
CA ILE A 426 15.72 -1.57 4.62
C ILE A 426 15.79 -1.95 3.15
N ALA A 427 16.60 -1.22 2.39
CA ALA A 427 17.05 -1.65 1.07
C ALA A 427 18.58 -1.72 1.04
N THR A 428 19.13 -2.67 0.29
CA THR A 428 20.57 -2.74 0.03
C THR A 428 20.88 -2.49 -1.44
N ILE A 429 22.02 -1.84 -1.67
CA ILE A 429 22.63 -1.69 -2.99
C ILE A 429 24.10 -2.05 -2.97
N ARG A 430 24.60 -2.42 -4.14
CA ARG A 430 26.03 -2.57 -4.38
C ARG A 430 26.48 -1.58 -5.45
N SER A 431 27.36 -0.67 -5.05
CA SER A 431 28.11 0.20 -5.95
C SER A 431 29.35 -0.53 -6.50
N SER A 432 30.00 0.06 -7.50
CA SER A 432 31.37 -0.27 -7.88
C SER A 432 32.35 0.40 -6.92
N MET A 433 33.53 -0.18 -6.75
CA MET A 433 34.61 0.39 -5.93
C MET A 433 35.00 1.79 -6.43
N GLY A 434 35.15 2.74 -5.51
CA GLY A 434 35.45 4.14 -5.82
C GLY A 434 34.23 5.06 -5.88
N SER A 435 34.48 6.36 -5.76
CA SER A 435 33.44 7.41 -5.76
C SER A 435 32.91 7.78 -7.15
N GLY A 436 33.73 7.68 -8.20
CA GLY A 436 33.39 8.07 -9.58
C GLY A 436 33.16 6.89 -10.54
N GLY A 437 32.82 7.22 -11.80
CA GLY A 437 32.49 6.24 -12.84
C GLY A 437 31.00 5.88 -12.90
N SER A 438 30.58 5.19 -13.97
CA SER A 438 29.15 4.92 -14.24
C SER A 438 28.47 4.04 -13.20
N GLY A 439 29.23 3.26 -12.43
CA GLY A 439 28.74 2.46 -11.32
C GLY A 439 29.30 2.86 -9.96
N GLY A 440 30.08 3.95 -9.88
CA GLY A 440 30.70 4.40 -8.63
C GLY A 440 29.68 4.82 -7.59
N SER A 441 30.12 4.93 -6.33
CA SER A 441 29.21 5.20 -5.21
C SER A 441 28.39 6.48 -5.36
N HIS A 442 28.92 7.52 -6.02
CA HIS A 442 28.16 8.75 -6.25
C HIS A 442 26.90 8.52 -7.09
N GLN A 443 27.04 7.88 -8.26
CA GLN A 443 25.92 7.66 -9.18
C GLN A 443 24.94 6.63 -8.61
N ALA A 444 25.45 5.51 -8.09
CA ALA A 444 24.63 4.45 -7.52
C ALA A 444 23.77 4.96 -6.35
N VAL A 445 24.34 5.77 -5.44
CA VAL A 445 23.61 6.33 -4.30
C VAL A 445 22.66 7.44 -4.75
N ALA A 446 23.04 8.29 -5.72
CA ALA A 446 22.14 9.33 -6.23
C ALA A 446 20.88 8.75 -6.87
N ASP A 447 21.04 7.70 -7.69
CA ASP A 447 19.93 7.00 -8.33
C ASP A 447 19.07 6.27 -7.28
N ALA A 448 19.69 5.61 -6.30
CA ALA A 448 18.96 4.97 -5.21
C ALA A 448 18.19 5.97 -4.34
N ILE A 449 18.74 7.16 -4.08
CA ILE A 449 18.01 8.22 -3.36
C ILE A 449 16.81 8.71 -4.18
N HIS A 450 16.97 8.83 -5.50
CA HIS A 450 15.87 9.23 -6.37
C HIS A 450 14.75 8.19 -6.40
N ASP A 451 15.12 6.92 -6.58
CA ASP A 451 14.19 5.80 -6.74
C ASP A 451 13.46 5.47 -5.43
N LEU A 452 14.19 5.44 -4.31
CA LEU A 452 13.70 4.85 -3.05
C LEU A 452 13.36 5.90 -1.98
N LYS A 453 13.81 7.15 -2.16
CA LYS A 453 13.64 8.27 -1.23
C LYS A 453 13.98 7.93 0.24
N PRO A 454 15.16 7.32 0.53
CA PRO A 454 15.50 6.93 1.87
C PRO A 454 15.71 8.13 2.80
N SER A 455 15.34 7.97 4.07
CA SER A 455 15.64 8.97 5.10
C SER A 455 17.11 8.94 5.53
N SER A 456 17.79 7.80 5.34
CA SER A 456 19.18 7.61 5.74
C SER A 456 19.95 6.66 4.83
N VAL A 457 21.24 6.91 4.63
CA VAL A 457 22.17 6.06 3.87
C VAL A 457 23.34 5.66 4.75
N ILE A 458 23.65 4.37 4.81
CA ILE A 458 24.79 3.84 5.58
C ILE A 458 25.73 3.09 4.64
N ALA A 459 26.99 3.53 4.53
CA ALA A 459 28.02 2.72 3.89
C ALA A 459 28.50 1.62 4.85
N VAL A 460 28.37 0.38 4.42
CA VAL A 460 28.70 -0.82 5.20
C VAL A 460 29.76 -1.61 4.46
N GLY A 461 30.75 -2.14 5.17
CA GLY A 461 31.80 -2.93 4.53
C GLY A 461 33.16 -2.83 5.21
N ILE A 462 34.21 -2.81 4.40
CA ILE A 462 35.60 -2.90 4.84
C ILE A 462 36.38 -1.60 4.62
N ALA A 463 37.30 -1.32 5.55
CA ALA A 463 38.19 -0.17 5.53
C ALA A 463 39.61 -0.60 5.88
N PHE A 464 40.59 0.28 5.64
CA PHE A 464 41.90 0.16 6.26
C PHE A 464 41.94 0.97 7.56
N GLY A 465 42.69 0.48 8.55
CA GLY A 465 43.01 1.17 9.79
C GLY A 465 44.39 1.85 9.71
N ILE A 466 44.71 2.64 10.73
CA ILE A 466 45.99 3.35 10.81
C ILE A 466 47.03 2.60 11.65
N ASP A 467 46.66 2.23 12.87
CA ASP A 467 47.54 1.62 13.87
C ASP A 467 46.85 0.40 14.49
N GLY A 468 47.33 -0.80 14.17
CA GLY A 468 46.76 -2.06 14.63
C GLY A 468 46.87 -2.30 16.13
N SER A 469 47.76 -1.58 16.84
CA SER A 469 47.84 -1.67 18.30
C SER A 469 46.68 -0.94 18.99
N LYS A 470 46.14 0.11 18.35
CA LYS A 470 45.03 0.93 18.86
C LYS A 470 43.69 0.55 18.25
N THR A 471 43.70 -0.01 17.04
CA THR A 471 42.50 -0.33 16.28
C THR A 471 42.72 -1.66 15.58
N PRO A 472 42.51 -2.78 16.30
CA PRO A 472 42.72 -4.12 15.78
C PRO A 472 41.88 -4.43 14.51
N LEU A 473 42.24 -5.51 13.83
CA LEU A 473 41.44 -6.04 12.72
C LEU A 473 40.01 -6.33 13.21
N GLY A 474 39.03 -5.97 12.39
CA GLY A 474 37.61 -6.14 12.68
C GLY A 474 36.98 -5.03 13.54
N THR A 475 37.75 -4.06 14.06
CA THR A 475 37.14 -2.87 14.70
C THR A 475 36.33 -2.09 13.67
N VAL A 476 35.09 -1.74 14.02
CA VAL A 476 34.17 -0.96 13.17
C VAL A 476 34.47 0.53 13.31
N LEU A 477 34.84 1.18 12.22
CA LEU A 477 35.04 2.62 12.14
C LEU A 477 33.69 3.29 11.86
N ILE A 478 33.32 4.24 12.73
CA ILE A 478 32.09 5.04 12.60
C ILE A 478 32.51 6.47 12.25
N SER A 479 32.12 6.96 11.08
CA SER A 479 32.51 8.31 10.67
C SER A 479 31.74 9.37 11.45
N ASN A 480 32.44 10.26 12.17
CA ASN A 480 31.86 11.55 12.53
C ASN A 480 32.11 12.61 11.43
N ARG A 481 33.18 12.43 10.65
CA ARG A 481 33.52 13.19 9.46
C ARG A 481 34.11 12.30 8.38
N VAL A 482 33.92 12.70 7.13
CA VAL A 482 34.63 12.14 5.97
C VAL A 482 35.52 13.22 5.38
N PHE A 483 36.80 12.90 5.19
CA PHE A 483 37.76 13.77 4.55
C PHE A 483 38.09 13.22 3.15
N GLU A 484 37.67 13.94 2.11
CA GLU A 484 37.95 13.58 0.73
C GLU A 484 39.38 14.02 0.37
N TYR A 485 40.29 13.05 0.22
CA TYR A 485 41.71 13.36 0.04
C TYR A 485 42.12 13.59 -1.42
N GLU A 486 41.22 13.41 -2.41
CA GLU A 486 41.55 13.58 -3.84
C GLU A 486 41.67 15.05 -4.28
N PRO A 487 40.77 15.97 -3.92
CA PRO A 487 40.90 17.35 -4.34
C PRO A 487 42.05 18.01 -3.58
N GLN A 488 43.16 18.24 -4.29
CA GLN A 488 44.39 18.80 -3.73
C GLN A 488 44.99 19.82 -4.68
N ARG A 489 45.65 20.84 -4.12
CA ARG A 489 46.61 21.67 -4.84
C ARG A 489 48.00 21.09 -4.61
N ILE A 490 48.63 20.65 -5.70
CA ILE A 490 50.04 20.26 -5.70
C ILE A 490 50.84 21.46 -6.19
N SER A 491 51.86 21.87 -5.44
CA SER A 491 52.69 23.03 -5.78
C SER A 491 54.16 22.73 -5.49
N THR A 492 55.05 23.47 -6.14
CA THR A 492 56.48 23.44 -5.85
C THR A 492 56.84 24.64 -4.97
N VAL A 493 57.54 24.40 -3.87
CA VAL A 493 58.02 25.43 -2.95
C VAL A 493 59.51 25.24 -2.64
N GLY A 494 60.26 26.35 -2.63
CA GLY A 494 61.71 26.34 -2.38
C GLY A 494 62.46 25.38 -3.30
N ASP A 495 63.43 24.64 -2.75
CA ASP A 495 64.33 23.67 -3.41
C ASP A 495 63.59 22.46 -4.05
N ASN A 496 62.68 22.71 -4.99
CA ASN A 496 61.88 21.69 -5.69
C ASN A 496 61.07 20.75 -4.78
N ARG A 497 60.74 21.18 -3.55
CA ARG A 497 59.91 20.38 -2.64
C ARG A 497 58.44 20.45 -3.08
N VAL A 498 57.78 19.30 -3.09
CA VAL A 498 56.35 19.21 -3.35
C VAL A 498 55.59 19.60 -2.07
N GLU A 499 54.71 20.58 -2.17
CA GLU A 499 53.72 20.92 -1.14
C GLU A 499 52.33 20.49 -1.61
N VAL A 500 51.65 19.73 -0.75
CA VAL A 500 50.27 19.28 -0.96
C VAL A 500 49.37 20.06 -0.03
N ARG A 501 48.42 20.82 -0.59
CA ARG A 501 47.38 21.51 0.17
C ARG A 501 46.00 20.93 -0.15
N PRO A 502 45.27 20.38 0.83
CA PRO A 502 43.91 19.91 0.60
C PRO A 502 42.98 21.02 0.06
N ARG A 503 42.11 20.64 -0.86
CA ARG A 503 41.00 21.44 -1.39
C ARG A 503 39.65 20.75 -1.23
N GLY A 504 39.66 19.48 -0.83
CA GLY A 504 38.46 18.69 -0.58
C GLY A 504 37.75 19.11 0.71
N PRO A 505 36.44 18.83 0.81
CA PRO A 505 35.68 19.07 2.03
C PRO A 505 36.04 18.06 3.13
N SER A 506 35.87 18.50 4.37
CA SER A 506 35.79 17.65 5.56
C SER A 506 34.35 17.69 6.05
N SER A 507 33.55 16.72 5.64
CA SER A 507 32.09 16.77 5.80
C SER A 507 31.62 16.01 7.03
N GLU A 508 30.75 16.63 7.82
CA GLU A 508 30.17 16.02 9.03
C GLU A 508 29.07 15.02 8.68
N ALA A 509 29.13 13.86 9.33
CA ALA A 509 28.09 12.84 9.25
C ALA A 509 26.84 13.27 10.04
N SER A 510 25.72 12.57 9.83
CA SER A 510 24.45 12.89 10.49
C SER A 510 24.56 12.79 12.02
N PRO A 511 24.22 13.86 12.78
CA PRO A 511 24.12 13.79 14.23
C PRO A 511 23.09 12.76 14.70
N ARG A 512 22.00 12.56 13.94
CA ARG A 512 20.97 11.56 14.22
C ARG A 512 21.54 10.15 14.14
N LEU A 513 22.24 9.83 13.06
CA LEU A 513 22.84 8.51 12.89
C LEU A 513 23.95 8.25 13.91
N LEU A 514 24.81 9.23 14.18
CA LEU A 514 25.83 9.12 15.23
C LEU A 514 25.22 8.82 16.60
N ASP A 515 24.14 9.52 16.97
CA ASP A 515 23.41 9.27 18.21
C ASP A 515 22.84 7.83 18.25
N ARG A 516 22.27 7.32 17.16
CA ARG A 516 21.78 5.93 17.07
C ARG A 516 22.90 4.91 17.24
N PHE A 517 24.05 5.11 16.61
CA PHE A 517 25.22 4.23 16.78
C PHE A 517 25.75 4.24 18.22
N ARG A 518 25.82 5.42 18.86
CA ARG A 518 26.23 5.55 20.28
C ARG A 518 25.21 4.90 21.22
N GLY A 519 23.92 5.14 20.96
CA GLY A 519 22.80 4.61 21.75
C GLY A 519 22.63 3.10 21.69
N ALA A 520 23.06 2.47 20.58
CA ALA A 520 23.01 1.01 20.40
C ALA A 520 23.99 0.24 21.29
N ARG A 521 24.91 0.90 22.02
CA ARG A 521 25.84 0.28 22.98
C ARG A 521 26.59 -0.93 22.41
N LEU A 522 27.11 -0.81 21.19
CA LEU A 522 27.76 -1.89 20.42
C LEU A 522 28.85 -2.67 21.19
N HIS A 523 29.58 -2.01 22.09
CA HIS A 523 30.54 -2.68 22.98
C HIS A 523 29.89 -3.74 23.88
N GLY A 524 28.68 -3.50 24.38
CA GLY A 524 27.91 -4.47 25.17
C GLY A 524 27.44 -5.68 24.34
N ALA A 525 27.35 -5.52 23.02
CA ALA A 525 27.07 -6.59 22.07
C ALA A 525 28.36 -7.30 21.58
N GLY A 526 29.52 -6.99 22.16
CA GLY A 526 30.81 -7.58 21.78
C GLY A 526 31.43 -7.00 20.51
N ILE A 527 30.89 -5.90 19.98
CA ILE A 527 31.37 -5.26 18.75
C ILE A 527 32.27 -4.08 19.12
N GLN A 528 33.55 -4.16 18.75
CA GLN A 528 34.48 -3.07 18.94
C GLN A 528 34.26 -1.97 17.91
N THR A 529 34.16 -0.73 18.38
CA THR A 529 33.95 0.43 17.51
C THR A 529 34.96 1.53 17.78
N LYS A 530 35.20 2.38 16.78
CA LYS A 530 35.98 3.61 16.92
C LYS A 530 35.33 4.71 16.09
N GLU A 531 34.96 5.80 16.75
CA GLU A 531 34.40 6.98 16.09
C GLU A 531 35.51 7.96 15.70
N GLY A 532 35.42 8.59 14.52
CA GLY A 532 36.39 9.61 14.10
C GLY A 532 36.35 9.96 12.62
N ILE A 533 37.42 10.61 12.15
CA ILE A 533 37.56 11.05 10.76
C ILE A 533 37.97 9.87 9.88
N VAL A 534 37.18 9.60 8.85
CA VAL A 534 37.47 8.56 7.84
C VAL A 534 37.96 9.22 6.55
N LEU A 535 39.10 8.76 6.04
CA LEU A 535 39.66 9.20 4.77
C LEU A 535 38.94 8.51 3.60
N SER A 536 38.57 9.26 2.56
CA SER A 536 37.93 8.69 1.37
C SER A 536 38.55 9.24 0.08
N GLY A 537 38.80 8.37 -0.90
CA GLY A 537 39.33 8.75 -2.20
C GLY A 537 39.48 7.56 -3.16
N ALA A 538 39.88 7.83 -4.40
CA ALA A 538 39.79 6.86 -5.49
C ALA A 538 40.94 5.84 -5.52
N LYS A 539 41.93 5.95 -4.64
CA LYS A 539 43.11 5.07 -4.62
C LYS A 539 42.92 3.93 -3.62
N LEU A 540 43.24 2.71 -4.06
CA LEU A 540 43.46 1.59 -3.16
C LEU A 540 44.84 1.73 -2.54
N ILE A 541 44.91 2.13 -1.27
CA ILE A 541 46.19 2.43 -0.60
C ILE A 541 46.80 1.15 -0.03
N ASP A 542 47.85 0.64 -0.66
CA ASP A 542 48.67 -0.48 -0.18
C ASP A 542 50.15 -0.05 -0.03
N ASN A 543 50.37 1.11 0.60
CA ASN A 543 51.68 1.72 0.76
C ASN A 543 51.74 2.54 2.05
N VAL A 544 52.64 2.16 2.96
CA VAL A 544 52.76 2.78 4.30
C VAL A 544 53.19 4.25 4.23
N ASP A 545 54.06 4.61 3.28
CA ASP A 545 54.58 5.97 3.13
C ASP A 545 53.46 6.89 2.66
N TYR A 546 52.72 6.50 1.62
CA TYR A 546 51.56 7.25 1.13
C TYR A 546 50.46 7.37 2.18
N ARG A 547 50.20 6.31 2.96
CA ARG A 547 49.27 6.38 4.10
C ARG A 547 49.75 7.42 5.13
N ASN A 548 51.05 7.43 5.44
CA ASN A 548 51.63 8.38 6.40
C ASN A 548 51.62 9.82 5.84
N GLU A 549 51.77 10.02 4.54
CA GLU A 549 51.57 11.31 3.88
C GLU A 549 50.13 11.82 4.10
N LEU A 550 49.12 10.96 3.94
CA LEU A 550 47.73 11.34 4.25
C LEU A 550 47.53 11.68 5.72
N LEU A 551 48.18 10.97 6.65
CA LEU A 551 48.14 11.29 8.08
C LEU A 551 48.83 12.61 8.42
N SER A 552 49.82 13.04 7.63
CA SER A 552 50.40 14.38 7.80
C SER A 552 49.40 15.49 7.45
N LEU A 553 48.44 15.20 6.58
CA LEU A 553 47.34 16.12 6.24
C LEU A 553 46.21 16.06 7.28
N VAL A 554 45.91 14.86 7.80
CA VAL A 554 44.83 14.62 8.77
C VAL A 554 45.31 13.70 9.90
N PRO A 555 46.00 14.24 10.93
CA PRO A 555 46.58 13.41 11.99
C PRO A 555 45.57 12.62 12.83
N GLU A 556 44.32 13.09 12.90
CA GLU A 556 43.23 12.47 13.67
C GLU A 556 42.47 11.38 12.90
N ALA A 557 42.86 11.08 11.66
CA ALA A 557 42.19 10.05 10.87
C ALA A 557 42.27 8.68 11.56
N ILE A 558 41.15 7.96 11.60
CA ILE A 558 41.04 6.65 12.24
C ILE A 558 41.19 5.48 11.25
N GLY A 559 41.09 5.78 9.96
CA GLY A 559 41.20 4.83 8.85
C GLY A 559 40.71 5.44 7.54
N GLY A 560 40.50 4.61 6.52
CA GLY A 560 39.97 5.07 5.25
C GLY A 560 39.43 3.99 4.32
N GLU A 561 38.77 4.43 3.26
CA GLU A 561 38.06 3.62 2.26
C GLU A 561 37.96 4.39 0.92
N MET A 562 37.13 3.91 -0.03
CA MET A 562 37.11 4.44 -1.41
C MET A 562 35.75 4.99 -1.90
N GLU A 563 34.66 4.86 -1.14
CA GLU A 563 33.29 5.16 -1.59
C GLU A 563 32.63 6.34 -0.86
N GLY A 564 33.10 6.66 0.34
CA GLY A 564 32.53 7.64 1.26
C GLY A 564 32.34 9.05 0.69
N ALA A 565 33.29 9.51 -0.12
CA ALA A 565 33.19 10.79 -0.82
C ALA A 565 32.00 10.85 -1.78
N GLY A 566 31.76 9.77 -2.55
CA GLY A 566 30.63 9.70 -3.47
C GLY A 566 29.29 9.61 -2.74
N LEU A 567 29.24 8.80 -1.66
CA LEU A 567 28.06 8.67 -0.80
C LEU A 567 27.66 10.01 -0.17
N TRP A 568 28.60 10.72 0.45
CA TRP A 568 28.34 12.03 1.04
C TRP A 568 27.84 13.01 -0.03
N ALA A 569 28.51 13.09 -1.19
CA ALA A 569 28.15 14.05 -2.23
C ALA A 569 26.73 13.83 -2.76
N ALA A 570 26.30 12.58 -2.89
CA ALA A 570 24.94 12.23 -3.30
C ALA A 570 23.90 12.56 -2.22
N ALA A 571 24.16 12.14 -0.97
CA ALA A 571 23.23 12.31 0.15
C ALA A 571 23.05 13.79 0.57
N ALA A 572 24.16 14.53 0.68
CA ALA A 572 24.15 15.94 1.09
C ALA A 572 23.35 16.82 0.12
N ARG A 573 23.43 16.55 -1.19
CA ARG A 573 22.67 17.27 -2.23
C ARG A 573 21.15 17.13 -2.07
N ARG A 574 20.69 16.05 -1.43
CA ARG A 574 19.28 15.71 -1.25
C ARG A 574 18.81 15.82 0.21
N HIS A 575 19.65 16.36 1.10
CA HIS A 575 19.37 16.46 2.54
C HIS A 575 19.03 15.10 3.18
N VAL A 576 19.65 14.02 2.70
CA VAL A 576 19.50 12.69 3.27
C VAL A 576 20.59 12.46 4.32
N ASP A 577 20.21 11.94 5.49
CA ASP A 577 21.16 11.60 6.56
C ASP A 577 22.13 10.52 6.07
N TRP A 578 23.40 10.62 6.45
CA TRP A 578 24.39 9.63 6.03
C TRP A 578 25.47 9.37 7.08
N ILE A 579 26.04 8.16 7.04
CA ILE A 579 27.18 7.74 7.87
C ILE A 579 27.96 6.59 7.21
N ILE A 580 29.25 6.45 7.56
CA ILE A 580 30.08 5.28 7.22
C ILE A 580 30.24 4.42 8.47
N ALA A 581 29.95 3.12 8.33
CA ALA A 581 30.18 2.08 9.33
C ALA A 581 30.93 0.91 8.67
N LYS A 582 32.26 1.03 8.57
CA LYS A 582 33.13 0.04 7.90
C LYS A 582 34.20 -0.49 8.84
N ALA A 583 34.53 -1.77 8.79
CA ALA A 583 35.48 -2.39 9.70
C ALA A 583 36.88 -2.59 9.10
N VAL A 584 37.89 -2.54 9.96
CA VAL A 584 39.30 -2.65 9.59
C VAL A 584 39.64 -4.05 9.08
N CYS A 585 40.01 -4.18 7.80
CA CYS A 585 40.48 -5.43 7.19
C CYS A 585 42.01 -5.45 6.96
N ASP A 586 42.65 -4.28 6.89
CA ASP A 586 44.09 -4.10 6.71
C ASP A 586 44.57 -2.74 7.26
N PHE A 587 45.86 -2.46 7.14
CA PHE A 587 46.49 -1.23 7.65
C PHE A 587 47.14 -0.36 6.57
N ALA A 588 46.84 -0.61 5.29
CA ALA A 588 47.38 0.12 4.15
C ALA A 588 48.93 0.19 4.14
N ASP A 589 49.59 -0.89 4.54
CA ASP A 589 51.03 -0.95 4.85
C ASP A 589 51.87 -1.76 3.84
N GLY A 590 51.29 -2.16 2.70
CA GLY A 590 51.94 -3.02 1.70
C GLY A 590 51.76 -4.52 1.96
N ARG A 591 51.00 -4.91 3.00
CA ARG A 591 50.81 -6.33 3.40
C ARG A 591 49.37 -6.80 3.20
N LYS A 592 48.58 -6.17 2.34
CA LYS A 592 47.16 -6.53 2.11
C LYS A 592 46.91 -7.97 1.66
N LYS A 593 47.87 -8.63 1.01
CA LYS A 593 47.69 -10.00 0.48
C LYS A 593 47.63 -11.08 1.57
N VAL A 594 48.21 -10.85 2.75
CA VAL A 594 48.28 -11.85 3.83
C VAL A 594 46.88 -12.13 4.39
N ASN A 595 46.40 -13.38 4.34
CA ASN A 595 45.08 -13.77 4.85
C ASN A 595 43.92 -12.86 4.40
N LYS A 596 44.02 -12.28 3.19
CA LYS A 596 43.11 -11.23 2.69
C LYS A 596 41.64 -11.62 2.83
N ALA A 597 41.25 -12.77 2.29
CA ALA A 597 39.86 -13.22 2.28
C ALA A 597 39.29 -13.38 3.70
N VAL A 598 40.07 -13.98 4.62
CA VAL A 598 39.68 -14.16 6.02
C VAL A 598 39.49 -12.82 6.72
N ARG A 599 40.46 -11.90 6.58
CA ARG A 599 40.38 -10.56 7.20
C ARG A 599 39.22 -9.74 6.66
N GLN A 600 38.99 -9.77 5.35
CA GLN A 600 37.87 -9.08 4.71
C GLN A 600 36.54 -9.66 5.17
N LYS A 601 36.39 -10.99 5.26
CA LYS A 601 35.16 -11.61 5.75
C LYS A 601 34.88 -11.24 7.21
N ILE A 602 35.89 -11.27 8.09
CA ILE A 602 35.74 -10.85 9.49
C ILE A 602 35.31 -9.38 9.59
N ALA A 603 35.97 -8.50 8.84
CA ALA A 603 35.63 -7.08 8.85
C ALA A 603 34.21 -6.83 8.31
N ALA A 604 33.88 -7.37 7.13
CA ALA A 604 32.54 -7.24 6.53
C ALA A 604 31.45 -7.73 7.50
N ARG A 605 31.69 -8.87 8.16
CA ARG A 605 30.78 -9.43 9.17
C ARG A 605 30.59 -8.50 10.36
N ASN A 606 31.67 -7.98 10.95
CA ASN A 606 31.57 -7.08 12.09
C ASN A 606 30.84 -5.77 11.74
N ALA A 607 31.07 -5.22 10.55
CA ALA A 607 30.35 -4.05 10.07
C ALA A 607 28.85 -4.34 9.88
N ALA A 608 28.51 -5.47 9.25
CA ALA A 608 27.12 -5.89 9.08
C ALA A 608 26.42 -6.09 10.43
N LEU A 609 27.04 -6.82 11.37
CA LEU A 609 26.50 -7.04 12.72
C LEU A 609 26.30 -5.73 13.47
N ALA A 610 27.21 -4.76 13.34
CA ALA A 610 27.06 -3.46 13.99
C ALA A 610 25.83 -2.71 13.47
N VAL A 611 25.67 -2.67 12.15
CA VAL A 611 24.55 -1.99 11.49
C VAL A 611 23.24 -2.69 11.85
N ILE A 612 23.17 -4.03 11.76
CA ILE A 612 21.98 -4.79 12.13
C ILE A 612 21.60 -4.55 13.58
N HIS A 613 22.56 -4.50 14.50
CA HIS A 613 22.28 -4.21 15.91
C HIS A 613 21.71 -2.80 16.11
N VAL A 614 22.21 -1.80 15.38
CA VAL A 614 21.65 -0.44 15.38
C VAL A 614 20.24 -0.42 14.80
N LEU A 615 20.00 -1.14 13.69
CA LEU A 615 18.67 -1.27 13.09
C LEU A 615 17.67 -1.90 14.07
N GLN A 616 18.05 -3.00 14.73
CA GLN A 616 17.22 -3.69 15.72
C GLN A 616 16.91 -2.83 16.95
N SER A 617 17.82 -1.91 17.31
CA SER A 617 17.61 -0.95 18.40
C SER A 617 16.56 0.14 18.07
N GLY A 618 16.16 0.25 16.79
CA GLY A 618 15.10 1.13 16.33
C GLY A 618 15.47 2.61 16.23
N GLY A 619 14.47 3.45 16.00
CA GLY A 619 14.63 4.91 15.92
C GLY A 619 15.18 5.43 14.59
N LEU A 620 15.16 4.60 13.55
CA LEU A 620 15.55 4.95 12.17
C LEU A 620 14.36 5.02 11.18
N HIS A 621 13.16 4.62 11.62
CA HIS A 621 11.93 4.81 10.85
C HIS A 621 11.68 6.31 10.59
N GLN A 622 11.24 6.63 9.38
CA GLN A 622 10.84 7.98 9.01
C GLN A 622 9.50 8.30 9.70
N PHE A 623 9.55 9.10 10.76
CA PHE A 623 8.34 9.82 11.16
C PHE A 623 8.09 10.86 10.08
N GLY A 624 6.98 10.74 9.33
CA GLY A 624 6.57 11.78 8.40
C GLY A 624 6.63 13.13 9.10
N SER A 625 7.54 13.99 8.63
CA SER A 625 7.70 15.38 9.07
C SER A 625 6.47 16.16 8.69
#